data_AF-A0AAJ1UGW7-F1
#
_entry.id   AF-A0AAJ1UGW7-F1
#
_cell.length_a   1.000
_cell.length_b   1.000
_cell.length_c   1.000
_cell.angle_alpha   90.00
_cell.angle_beta   90.00
_cell.angle_gamma   90.00
#
_symmetry.space_group_name_H-M   'P 1'
#
loop_
_entity.id
_entity.type
_entity.pdbx_description
1 polymer ?
#
loop_
_entity_poly.entity_id
_entity_poly.type
_entity_poly.pdbx_seq_one_letter_code
_entity_poly.pdbx_strand_id
1 'polypeptide(L)'
;MVDAAIVDEAPVNAVGGLGLLHFSVQPPLPDGLQMEERNGKIKNVPGTPIAVSPATEYTVTVTDSADPLQTVTATFTLAVHGNLAAALNQPYTTQALNEPLTAYAPVTASGGVGPLSYDVAPP
;
A
#
# COMPACT_ATOMS: atom_id res chain seq x y z
N MET A 1 -12.53 0.31 -12.52
CA MET A 1 -11.77 0.61 -11.28
C MET A 1 -11.95 -0.59 -10.38
N VAL A 2 -11.02 -1.55 -10.41
CA VAL A 2 -11.05 -2.63 -9.43
C VAL A 2 -10.45 -2.06 -8.16
N ASP A 3 -11.33 -1.87 -7.18
CA ASP A 3 -10.98 -1.64 -5.80
C ASP A 3 -9.98 -2.75 -5.43
N ALA A 4 -8.72 -2.38 -5.19
CA ALA A 4 -7.75 -3.33 -4.68
C ALA A 4 -8.17 -3.62 -3.25
N ALA A 5 -9.09 -4.57 -3.09
CA ALA A 5 -9.49 -5.10 -1.81
C ALA A 5 -8.20 -5.58 -1.13
N ILE A 6 -7.71 -4.79 -0.17
CA ILE A 6 -6.80 -5.30 0.82
C ILE A 6 -7.60 -6.37 1.56
N VAL A 7 -7.20 -7.61 1.32
CA VAL A 7 -7.61 -8.77 2.11
C VAL A 7 -7.27 -8.44 3.55
N ASP A 8 -8.21 -8.60 4.48
CA ASP A 8 -7.99 -8.52 5.93
C ASP A 8 -6.60 -9.10 6.32
N GLU A 9 -5.58 -8.25 6.44
CA GLU A 9 -4.23 -8.71 6.78
C GLU A 9 -4.05 -8.57 8.29
N ALA A 10 -3.70 -9.67 8.93
CA ALA A 10 -3.25 -9.69 10.32
C ALA A 10 -1.71 -9.79 10.29
N PRO A 11 -0.97 -8.66 10.24
CA PRO A 11 0.49 -8.68 10.11
C PRO A 11 1.18 -9.30 11.34
N VAL A 12 0.47 -9.33 12.47
CA VAL A 12 0.92 -9.95 13.71
C VAL A 12 -0.16 -10.89 14.21
N ASN A 13 0.23 -12.13 14.50
CA ASN A 13 -0.63 -13.11 15.15
C ASN A 13 -0.26 -13.20 16.63
N ALA A 14 -1.21 -12.90 17.51
CA ALA A 14 -1.06 -13.16 18.95
C ALA A 14 -1.67 -14.52 19.29
N VAL A 15 -0.92 -15.34 20.02
CA VAL A 15 -1.37 -16.67 20.48
C VAL A 15 -1.19 -16.73 21.99
N GLY A 16 -2.20 -17.23 22.70
CA GLY A 16 -2.23 -17.23 24.17
C GLY A 16 -2.88 -15.97 24.74
N GLY A 17 -2.45 -15.56 25.94
CA GLY A 17 -3.10 -14.51 26.72
C GLY A 17 -4.36 -15.01 27.44
N LEU A 18 -4.78 -14.27 28.46
CA LEU A 18 -5.96 -14.56 29.25
C LEU A 18 -7.00 -13.45 29.06
N GLY A 19 -8.22 -13.83 28.67
CA GLY A 19 -9.31 -12.87 28.41
C GLY A 19 -9.28 -12.28 27.00
N LEU A 20 -9.75 -11.04 26.86
CA LEU A 20 -9.79 -10.32 25.58
C LEU A 20 -8.42 -9.75 25.27
N LEU A 21 -8.03 -9.79 24.00
CA LEU A 21 -6.82 -9.12 23.52
C LEU A 21 -7.15 -7.72 22.99
N HIS A 22 -6.26 -6.77 23.25
CA HIS A 22 -6.30 -5.41 22.76
C HIS A 22 -5.03 -5.09 21.97
N PHE A 23 -5.19 -4.72 20.71
CA PHE A 23 -4.12 -4.44 19.76
C PHE A 23 -4.03 -2.93 19.50
N SER A 24 -2.81 -2.40 19.50
CA SER A 24 -2.51 -1.03 19.08
C SER A 24 -1.26 -1.01 18.20
N VAL A 25 -1.10 0.02 17.37
CA VAL A 25 0.00 0.15 16.41
C VAL A 25 0.63 1.55 16.44
N GLN A 26 1.95 1.62 16.39
CA GLN A 26 2.72 2.86 16.32
C GLN A 26 3.90 2.74 15.34
N PRO A 27 4.19 3.76 14.51
CA PRO A 27 3.47 5.04 14.37
C PRO A 27 2.05 4.85 13.79
N PRO A 28 1.21 5.91 13.70
CA PRO A 28 -0.09 5.81 13.06
C PRO A 28 0.01 5.29 11.63
N LEU A 29 -0.94 4.42 11.24
CA LEU A 29 -1.03 3.90 9.88
C LEU A 29 -1.30 5.04 8.87
N PRO A 30 -0.94 4.86 7.59
CA PRO A 30 -1.25 5.83 6.54
C PRO A 30 -2.76 6.11 6.47
N ASP A 31 -3.13 7.33 6.06
CA ASP A 31 -4.54 7.71 5.88
C ASP A 31 -5.29 6.69 5.02
N GLY A 32 -6.50 6.33 5.46
CA GLY A 32 -7.31 5.30 4.83
C GLY A 32 -7.07 3.89 5.34
N LEU A 33 -6.10 3.66 6.25
CA LEU A 33 -5.89 2.39 6.95
C LEU A 33 -6.11 2.53 8.46
N GLN A 34 -6.67 1.48 9.07
CA GLN A 34 -6.88 1.38 10.51
C GLN A 34 -6.66 -0.05 11.01
N MET A 35 -6.18 -0.21 12.24
CA MET A 35 -6.07 -1.51 12.90
C MET A 35 -7.31 -1.80 13.74
N GLU A 36 -7.86 -3.01 13.59
CA GLU A 36 -8.95 -3.52 14.43
C GLU A 36 -8.39 -3.97 15.79
N GLU A 37 -8.73 -3.24 16.84
CA GLU A 37 -8.18 -3.42 18.19
C GLU A 37 -8.43 -4.80 18.81
N ARG A 38 -9.33 -5.62 18.26
CA ARG A 38 -9.67 -6.95 18.82
C ARG A 38 -8.90 -8.11 18.21
N ASN A 39 -8.36 -7.95 17.01
CA ASN A 39 -7.70 -9.03 16.28
C ASN A 39 -6.45 -8.58 15.51
N GLY A 40 -6.07 -7.31 15.60
CA GLY A 40 -4.87 -6.78 14.96
C GLY A 40 -4.96 -6.67 13.44
N LYS A 41 -6.13 -6.88 12.84
CA LYS A 41 -6.30 -6.79 11.38
C LYS A 41 -6.21 -5.35 10.91
N ILE A 42 -5.44 -5.10 9.86
CA ILE A 42 -5.43 -3.81 9.18
C ILE A 42 -6.50 -3.82 8.10
N LYS A 43 -7.37 -2.82 8.12
CA LYS A 43 -8.48 -2.65 7.17
C LYS A 43 -8.50 -1.26 6.61
N ASN A 44 -9.10 -1.13 5.44
CA ASN A 44 -9.41 0.17 4.89
C ASN A 44 -10.52 0.87 5.71
N VAL A 45 -10.44 2.20 5.78
CA VAL A 45 -11.52 3.03 6.31
C VAL A 45 -12.53 3.27 5.18
N PRO A 46 -13.80 2.83 5.31
CA PRO A 46 -14.79 3.00 4.27
C PRO A 46 -14.97 4.47 3.88
N GLY A 47 -14.85 4.77 2.58
CA GLY A 47 -14.98 6.13 2.06
C GLY A 47 -13.71 6.98 2.14
N THR A 48 -12.59 6.44 2.63
CA THR A 48 -11.30 7.15 2.66
C THR A 48 -10.30 6.48 1.71
N PRO A 49 -9.76 7.21 0.71
CA PRO A 49 -8.69 6.70 -0.14
C PRO A 49 -7.44 6.36 0.68
N ILE A 50 -6.74 5.29 0.30
CA ILE A 50 -5.48 4.90 0.93
C ILE A 50 -4.35 5.81 0.42
N ALA A 51 -3.65 6.46 1.35
CA ALA A 51 -2.52 7.33 1.02
C ALA A 51 -1.22 6.53 0.74
N VAL A 52 -0.53 6.91 -0.34
CA VAL A 52 0.81 6.39 -0.67
C VAL A 52 1.79 6.74 0.44
N SER A 53 2.59 5.77 0.86
CA SER A 53 3.56 5.93 1.94
C SER A 53 4.81 5.10 1.69
N PRO A 54 6.00 5.61 2.06
CA PRO A 54 7.23 4.83 1.97
C PRO A 54 7.21 3.66 2.95
N ALA A 55 8.07 2.67 2.71
CA ALA A 55 8.27 1.56 3.65
C ALA A 55 8.60 2.08 5.04
N THR A 56 7.69 1.83 5.98
CA THR A 56 7.78 2.28 7.38
C THR A 56 7.67 1.08 8.30
N GLU A 57 8.50 1.05 9.34
CA GLU A 57 8.41 0.03 10.39
C GLU A 57 7.36 0.42 11.44
N TYR A 58 6.48 -0.52 11.76
CA TYR A 58 5.39 -0.37 12.71
C TYR A 58 5.56 -1.38 13.84
N THR A 59 5.31 -0.94 15.07
CA THR A 59 5.26 -1.77 16.26
C THR A 59 3.81 -1.99 16.67
N VAL A 60 3.39 -3.24 16.73
CA VAL A 60 2.12 -3.67 17.29
C VAL A 60 2.33 -4.03 18.75
N THR A 61 1.49 -3.49 19.63
CA THR A 61 1.42 -3.86 21.04
C THR A 61 0.12 -4.60 21.29
N VAL A 62 0.21 -5.78 21.91
CA VAL A 62 -0.92 -6.62 22.28
C VAL A 62 -0.95 -6.77 23.78
N THR A 63 -2.09 -6.41 24.39
CA THR A 63 -2.32 -6.54 25.83
C THR A 63 -3.53 -7.43 26.06
N ASP A 64 -3.43 -8.42 26.94
CA ASP A 64 -4.58 -9.22 27.35
C ASP A 64 -5.43 -8.48 28.41
N SER A 65 -6.54 -9.06 28.86
CA SER A 65 -7.45 -8.40 29.81
C SER A 65 -7.45 -9.07 31.18
N ALA A 66 -6.39 -9.81 31.51
CA ALA A 66 -6.26 -10.52 32.77
C ALA A 66 -5.65 -9.66 33.87
N ASP A 67 -5.61 -10.21 35.09
CA ASP A 67 -4.91 -9.62 36.22
C ASP A 67 -3.93 -10.66 36.80
N PRO A 68 -2.61 -10.43 36.73
CA PRO A 68 -1.95 -9.27 36.13
C PRO A 68 -2.05 -9.27 34.59
N LEU A 69 -2.08 -8.06 34.00
CA LEU A 69 -2.06 -7.86 32.55
C LEU A 69 -0.74 -8.38 31.95
N GLN A 70 -0.84 -9.02 30.78
CA GLN A 70 0.32 -9.38 29.98
C GLN A 70 0.35 -8.55 28.69
N THR A 71 1.54 -8.03 28.37
CA THR A 71 1.77 -7.23 27.17
C THR A 71 2.94 -7.79 26.38
N VAL A 72 2.75 -7.92 25.07
CA VAL A 72 3.79 -8.32 24.11
C VAL A 72 3.82 -7.36 22.92
N THR A 73 4.96 -7.25 22.26
CA THR A 73 5.12 -6.43 21.06
C THR A 73 5.67 -7.25 19.90
N ALA A 74 5.34 -6.83 18.69
CA ALA A 74 5.91 -7.34 17.45
C ALA A 74 6.03 -6.22 16.43
N THR A 75 6.95 -6.34 15.48
CA THR A 75 7.14 -5.34 14.43
C THR A 75 6.81 -5.90 13.05
N PHE A 76 6.38 -5.02 12.15
CA PHE A 76 6.21 -5.31 10.73
C PHE A 76 6.55 -4.07 9.90
N THR A 77 6.76 -4.25 8.60
CA THR A 77 7.01 -3.15 7.67
C THR A 77 5.86 -3.04 6.68
N LEU A 78 5.38 -1.82 6.43
CA LEU A 78 4.32 -1.55 5.45
C LEU A 78 4.75 -0.42 4.52
N ALA A 79 4.52 -0.63 3.23
CA ALA A 79 4.66 0.37 2.18
C ALA A 79 3.37 0.41 1.35
N VAL A 80 2.84 1.60 1.08
CA VAL A 80 1.69 1.76 0.19
C VAL A 80 2.16 2.42 -1.10
N HIS A 81 1.94 1.75 -2.22
CA HIS A 81 2.30 2.25 -3.54
C HIS A 81 1.08 2.80 -4.27
N GLY A 82 1.29 3.78 -5.14
CA GLY A 82 0.23 4.25 -6.03
C GLY A 82 -0.16 3.17 -7.03
N ASN A 83 -1.43 3.17 -7.44
CA ASN A 83 -1.92 2.29 -8.49
C ASN A 83 -1.11 2.50 -9.78
N LEU A 84 -0.86 1.42 -10.52
CA LEU A 84 -0.28 1.52 -11.85
C LEU A 84 -1.25 2.30 -12.75
N ALA A 85 -0.78 3.41 -13.29
CA ALA A 85 -1.51 4.23 -14.24
C ALA A 85 -0.65 4.46 -15.49
N ALA A 86 -1.30 4.46 -16.65
CA ALA A 86 -0.71 4.88 -17.91
C ALA A 86 -1.50 6.07 -18.44
N ALA A 87 -0.79 7.12 -18.85
CA ALA A 87 -1.37 8.31 -19.45
C ALA A 87 -0.85 8.44 -20.89
N LEU A 88 -1.76 8.79 -21.80
CA LEU A 88 -1.40 9.21 -23.15
C LEU A 88 -0.85 10.64 -23.05
N ASN A 89 0.43 10.82 -23.34
CA ASN A 89 1.08 12.11 -23.28
C ASN A 89 0.87 12.86 -24.62
N GLN A 90 1.20 12.20 -25.73
CA GLN A 90 0.82 12.62 -27.08
C GLN A 90 0.60 11.34 -27.92
N PRO A 91 -0.48 11.23 -28.72
CA PRO A 91 -0.72 10.06 -29.57
C PRO A 91 0.05 10.08 -30.90
N TYR A 92 0.55 11.24 -31.32
CA TYR A 92 1.28 11.39 -32.57
C TYR A 92 2.34 12.49 -32.48
N THR A 93 3.39 12.35 -33.30
CA THR A 93 4.38 13.38 -33.61
C THR A 93 4.49 13.48 -35.13
N THR A 94 4.64 14.69 -35.66
CA THR A 94 4.86 14.91 -37.09
C THR A 94 6.34 15.21 -37.32
N GLN A 95 6.99 14.40 -38.16
CA GLN A 95 8.39 14.56 -38.50
C GLN A 95 8.53 15.07 -39.94
N ALA A 96 9.29 16.14 -40.15
CA ALA A 96 9.67 16.59 -41.48
C ALA A 96 10.74 15.67 -42.07
N LEU A 97 10.66 15.43 -43.38
CA LEU A 97 11.61 14.57 -44.09
C LEU A 97 13.05 15.08 -43.87
N ASN A 98 13.93 14.19 -43.40
CA ASN A 98 15.36 14.43 -43.14
C ASN A 98 15.70 15.31 -41.91
N GLU A 99 14.74 15.62 -41.04
CA GLU A 99 15.02 16.28 -39.76
C GLU A 99 15.20 15.25 -38.63
N PRO A 100 16.12 15.45 -37.67
CA PRO A 100 16.31 14.54 -36.54
C PRO A 100 15.07 14.51 -35.63
N LEU A 101 14.64 13.30 -35.23
CA LEU A 101 13.54 13.13 -34.27
C LEU A 101 14.05 13.44 -32.86
N THR A 102 13.38 14.35 -32.17
CA THR A 102 13.59 14.50 -30.72
C THR A 102 12.96 13.33 -29.98
N ALA A 103 13.59 12.91 -28.87
CA ALA A 103 13.06 11.81 -28.06
C ALA A 103 11.60 12.09 -27.67
N TYR A 104 10.74 11.10 -27.91
CA TYR A 104 9.30 11.23 -27.77
C TYR A 104 8.74 10.04 -26.99
N ALA A 105 7.98 10.34 -25.94
CA ALA A 105 7.29 9.35 -25.11
C ALA A 105 5.78 9.52 -25.32
N PRO A 106 5.13 8.68 -26.16
CA PRO A 106 3.70 8.79 -26.44
C PRO A 106 2.85 8.46 -25.21
N VAL A 107 3.37 7.58 -24.36
CA VAL A 107 2.77 7.16 -23.10
C VAL A 107 3.73 7.38 -21.96
N THR A 108 3.19 7.77 -20.81
CA THR A 108 3.91 7.78 -19.54
C THR A 108 3.19 6.85 -18.59
N ALA A 109 3.93 6.00 -17.87
CA ALA A 109 3.37 5.18 -16.79
C ALA A 109 3.89 5.67 -15.44
N SER A 110 3.06 5.56 -14.41
CA SER A 110 3.37 5.94 -13.03
C SER A 110 2.74 4.96 -12.04
N GLY A 111 3.25 4.95 -10.80
CA GLY A 111 2.82 4.00 -9.77
C GLY A 111 3.29 2.57 -10.03
N GLY A 112 2.55 1.60 -9.52
CA GLY A 112 2.89 0.17 -9.59
C GLY A 112 3.90 -0.26 -8.52
N VAL A 113 4.10 -1.58 -8.43
CA VAL A 113 5.12 -2.20 -7.57
C VAL A 113 6.15 -2.87 -8.48
N GLY A 114 7.40 -2.42 -8.42
CA GLY A 114 8.49 -2.93 -9.26
C GLY A 114 8.74 -2.12 -10.53
N PRO A 115 9.70 -2.55 -11.38
CA PRO A 115 10.08 -1.82 -12.58
C PRO A 115 8.95 -1.82 -13.61
N LEU A 116 8.70 -0.65 -14.21
CA LEU A 116 7.74 -0.50 -15.31
C LEU A 116 8.35 -1.03 -16.61
N SER A 117 7.59 -1.88 -17.32
CA SER A 117 7.93 -2.33 -18.67
C SER A 117 7.01 -1.66 -19.68
N TYR A 118 7.59 -1.14 -20.76
CA TYR A 118 6.86 -0.58 -21.89
C TYR A 118 7.02 -1.54 -23.06
N ASP A 119 5.92 -1.91 -23.70
CA ASP A 119 5.95 -2.68 -24.94
C ASP A 119 5.29 -1.87 -26.05
N VAL A 120 5.87 -1.93 -27.24
CA VAL A 120 5.35 -1.29 -28.44
C VAL A 120 4.94 -2.40 -29.39
N ALA A 121 3.62 -2.61 -29.53
CA ALA A 121 3.12 -3.56 -30.51
C ALA A 121 3.39 -3.04 -31.94
N PRO A 122 3.96 -3.85 -32.86
CA PRO A 122 4.27 -3.42 -34.23
C PRO A 122 3.02 -3.12 -35.09
N PRO A 123 3.18 -2.40 -36.22
CA PRO A 123 2.12 -1.72 -36.97
C PRO A 123 1.15 -2.63 -37.73
#